data_AF-A0A519PSQ6-F1
#
_entry.id   AF-A0A519PSQ6-F1
#
_cell.length_a   1.000
_cell.length_b   1.000
_cell.length_c   1.000
_cell.angle_alpha   90.00
_cell.angle_beta   90.00
_cell.angle_gamma   90.00
#
_symmetry.space_group_name_H-M   'P 1'
#
loop_
_entity.id
_entity.type
_entity.pdbx_description
1 polymer ?
#
loop_
_entity_poly.entity_id
_entity_poly.type
_entity_poly.pdbx_seq_one_letter_code
_entity_poly.pdbx_strand_id
1 'polypeptide(L)'
;MGLAEATQDRERRDLVTRQVMDESRLIRFVAAPDGSVAPDLGRRLPGRGMWVAADRASIATAAAKNLFSRAAKAPLKPAADLSDIVEQLLFRRCLDQLGLARREGVLISGFEKVAASLRSGRTAW
;
A
#
# COMPACT_ATOMS: atom_id res chain seq x y z
N MET A 1 8.28 17.89 12.62
CA MET A 1 7.01 17.30 12.15
C MET A 1 7.17 15.80 12.30
N GLY A 2 6.52 15.21 13.31
CA GLY A 2 6.71 13.80 13.66
C GLY A 2 6.11 12.87 12.61
N LEU A 3 6.63 11.64 12.48
CA LEU A 3 6.05 10.63 11.57
C LEU A 3 4.54 10.40 11.81
N ALA A 4 4.05 10.63 13.03
CA ALA A 4 2.65 10.52 13.41
C ALA A 4 1.75 11.68 12.92
N GLU A 5 2.32 12.86 12.63
CA GLU A 5 1.57 14.02 12.10
C GLU A 5 1.38 13.95 10.57
N ALA A 6 2.23 13.18 9.88
CA ALA A 6 2.18 12.97 8.44
C ALA A 6 1.03 12.04 8.01
N THR A 7 0.45 11.30 8.96
CA THR A 7 -0.78 10.53 8.80
C THR A 7 -1.94 11.33 9.40
N GLN A 8 -2.30 12.47 8.81
CA GLN A 8 -3.67 12.93 9.02
C GLN A 8 -4.59 11.86 8.45
N ASP A 9 -5.43 11.27 9.30
CA ASP A 9 -6.47 10.28 8.95
C ASP A 9 -7.47 10.92 8.00
N ARG A 10 -7.05 10.98 6.73
CA ARG A 10 -7.86 11.48 5.65
C ARG A 10 -8.79 10.34 5.27
N GLU A 11 -10.07 10.56 5.47
CA GLU A 11 -11.03 9.58 5.00
C GLU A 11 -11.09 9.56 3.48
N ARG A 12 -11.32 8.37 2.94
CA ARG A 12 -11.50 8.12 1.51
C ARG A 12 -12.61 7.11 1.31
N ARG A 13 -13.25 7.19 0.15
CA ARG A 13 -14.31 6.28 -0.22
C ARG A 13 -13.73 5.12 -1.03
N ASP A 14 -13.93 3.91 -0.55
CA ASP A 14 -13.59 2.69 -1.27
C ASP A 14 -14.41 2.58 -2.57
N LEU A 15 -13.77 2.23 -3.69
CA LEU A 15 -14.43 2.11 -4.98
C LEU A 15 -15.45 0.96 -5.03
N VAL A 16 -15.19 -0.13 -4.30
CA VAL A 16 -15.96 -1.38 -4.39
C VAL A 16 -17.22 -1.30 -3.53
N THR A 17 -17.03 -1.10 -2.23
CA THR A 17 -18.08 -1.06 -1.19
C THR A 17 -18.75 0.29 -1.05
N ARG A 18 -18.12 1.37 -1.54
CA ARG A 18 -18.54 2.76 -1.34
C ARG A 18 -18.55 3.20 0.13
N GLN A 19 -17.95 2.44 1.04
CA GLN A 19 -17.76 2.85 2.42
C GLN A 19 -16.67 3.92 2.51
N VAL A 20 -16.85 4.84 3.45
CA VAL A 20 -15.82 5.81 3.83
C VAL A 20 -14.95 5.15 4.90
N MET A 21 -13.63 5.18 4.71
CA MET A 21 -12.65 4.49 5.52
C MET A 21 -11.39 5.34 5.66
N ASP A 22 -10.59 5.08 6.68
CA ASP A 22 -9.25 5.65 6.81
C ASP A 22 -8.39 5.33 5.59
N GLU A 23 -7.62 6.31 5.11
CA GLU A 23 -6.69 6.14 3.99
C GLU A 23 -5.70 4.99 4.22
N SER A 24 -5.35 4.72 5.48
CA SER A 24 -4.46 3.61 5.89
C SER A 24 -5.01 2.23 5.53
N ARG A 25 -6.33 2.08 5.40
CA ARG A 25 -7.01 0.82 5.03
C ARG A 25 -7.20 0.66 3.53
N LEU A 26 -6.69 1.60 2.74
CA LEU A 26 -6.92 1.71 1.31
C LEU A 26 -5.61 1.78 0.52
N ILE A 27 -5.62 1.18 -0.66
CA ILE A 27 -4.56 1.29 -1.66
C ILE A 27 -4.99 2.31 -2.70
N ARG A 28 -4.09 3.26 -2.99
CA ARG A 28 -4.27 4.25 -4.05
C ARG A 28 -3.87 3.64 -5.38
N PHE A 29 -4.67 3.90 -6.40
CA PHE A 29 -4.38 3.65 -7.80
C PHE A 29 -4.50 4.94 -8.59
N VAL A 30 -3.75 5.07 -9.67
CA VAL A 30 -3.82 6.20 -10.59
C VAL A 30 -3.88 5.71 -12.03
N ALA A 31 -4.46 6.53 -12.90
CA ALA A 31 -4.39 6.30 -14.34
C ALA A 31 -2.98 6.61 -14.84
N ALA A 32 -2.33 5.65 -15.49
CA ALA A 32 -1.06 5.87 -16.16
C ALA A 32 -1.30 6.49 -17.56
N PRO A 33 -0.29 7.18 -18.15
CA PRO A 33 -0.43 7.82 -19.46
C PRO A 33 -0.76 6.84 -20.61
N ASP A 34 -0.36 5.58 -20.47
CA ASP A 34 -0.64 4.50 -21.43
C ASP A 34 -2.05 3.89 -21.27
N GLY A 35 -2.86 4.41 -20.33
CA GLY A 35 -4.18 3.89 -20.01
C GLY A 35 -4.18 2.69 -19.07
N SER A 36 -3.02 2.26 -18.56
CA SER A 36 -2.96 1.23 -17.51
C SER A 36 -3.38 1.79 -16.15
N VAL A 37 -3.66 0.90 -15.19
CA VAL A 37 -3.94 1.26 -13.79
C VAL A 37 -2.69 0.99 -12.97
N ALA A 38 -2.06 2.04 -12.45
CA ALA A 38 -0.84 1.94 -11.67
C ALA A 38 -1.14 1.93 -10.17
N PRO A 39 -0.68 0.92 -9.39
CA PRO A 39 -0.68 0.97 -7.93
C PRO A 39 0.27 2.06 -7.43
N ASP A 40 -0.22 2.95 -6.57
CA ASP A 40 0.57 4.02 -5.95
C ASP A 40 0.63 3.84 -4.43
N LEU A 41 1.35 2.80 -3.99
CA LEU A 41 1.50 2.47 -2.57
C LEU A 41 2.17 3.60 -1.76
N GLY A 42 3.02 4.38 -2.42
CA GLY A 42 3.72 5.52 -1.81
C GLY A 42 2.91 6.81 -1.77
N ARG A 43 1.78 6.88 -2.50
CA ARG A 43 0.93 8.07 -2.65
C ARG A 43 1.68 9.26 -3.24
N ARG A 44 2.59 9.00 -4.19
CA ARG A 44 3.49 10.03 -4.77
C ARG A 44 3.20 10.32 -6.24
N LEU A 45 2.43 9.47 -6.91
CA LEU A 45 2.17 9.66 -8.34
C LEU A 45 1.18 10.82 -8.57
N PRO A 46 1.38 11.64 -9.60
CA PRO A 46 0.44 12.72 -9.93
C PRO A 46 -0.90 12.15 -10.43
N GLY A 47 -1.94 13.00 -10.42
CA GLY A 47 -3.25 12.68 -11.01
C GLY A 47 -4.33 12.29 -10.00
N ARG A 48 -5.53 11.99 -10.51
CA ARG A 48 -6.70 11.63 -9.69
C ARG A 48 -6.51 10.24 -9.08
N GLY A 49 -6.45 10.19 -7.74
CA GLY A 49 -6.39 8.93 -7.00
C GLY A 49 -7.73 8.19 -6.99
N MET A 50 -7.67 6.88 -7.18
CA MET A 50 -8.75 5.91 -7.02
C MET A 50 -8.39 5.01 -5.84
N TRP A 51 -9.30 4.81 -4.89
CA TRP A 51 -9.00 4.14 -3.63
C TRP A 51 -9.77 2.83 -3.50
N VAL A 52 -9.06 1.74 -3.23
CA VAL A 52 -9.65 0.40 -3.06
C VAL A 52 -9.21 -0.16 -1.71
N ALA A 53 -10.07 -0.89 -1.01
CA ALA A 53 -9.71 -1.64 0.20
C ALA A 53 -8.44 -2.47 -0.02
N ALA A 54 -7.56 -2.46 0.99
CA ALA A 54 -6.24 -3.07 0.95
C ALA A 54 -6.28 -4.60 1.09
N ASP A 55 -7.09 -5.26 0.26
CA ASP A 55 -7.20 -6.70 0.18
C ASP A 55 -7.32 -7.18 -1.28
N ARG A 56 -6.86 -8.40 -1.51
CA ARG A 56 -6.77 -9.01 -2.85
C ARG A 56 -8.12 -9.09 -3.56
N ALA A 57 -9.20 -9.39 -2.83
CA ALA A 57 -10.53 -9.60 -3.40
C ALA A 57 -11.15 -8.28 -3.87
N SER A 58 -10.97 -7.20 -3.10
CA SER A 58 -11.41 -5.85 -3.46
C SER A 58 -10.72 -5.35 -4.72
N ILE A 59 -9.40 -5.53 -4.83
CA ILE A 59 -8.63 -5.15 -6.03
C ILE A 59 -9.11 -5.92 -7.27
N ALA A 60 -9.25 -7.24 -7.14
CA ALA A 60 -9.74 -8.10 -8.21
C ALA A 60 -11.16 -7.69 -8.64
N THR A 61 -12.04 -7.39 -7.69
CA THR A 61 -13.41 -6.93 -7.95
C THR A 61 -13.41 -5.58 -8.66
N ALA A 62 -12.55 -4.64 -8.26
CA ALA A 62 -12.45 -3.32 -8.89
C ALA A 62 -12.01 -3.42 -10.36
N ALA A 63 -11.07 -4.33 -10.67
CA ALA A 63 -10.64 -4.62 -12.03
C ALA A 63 -11.76 -5.29 -12.85
N ALA A 64 -12.32 -6.39 -12.35
CA ALA A 64 -13.34 -7.17 -13.05
C ALA A 64 -14.62 -6.39 -13.35
N LYS A 65 -15.05 -5.50 -12.44
CA LYS A 65 -16.24 -4.66 -12.62
C LYS A 65 -15.96 -3.34 -13.36
N ASN A 66 -14.75 -3.17 -13.90
CA ASN A 66 -14.32 -1.96 -14.62
C ASN A 66 -14.52 -0.66 -13.81
N LEU A 67 -14.30 -0.72 -12.49
CA LEU A 67 -14.56 0.41 -11.59
C LEU A 67 -13.54 1.53 -11.76
N PHE A 68 -12.29 1.19 -12.09
CA PHE A 68 -11.23 2.16 -12.35
C PHE A 68 -11.59 3.10 -13.49
N SER A 69 -12.01 2.57 -14.65
CA SER A 69 -12.41 3.41 -15.78
C SER A 69 -13.57 4.36 -15.44
N ARG A 70 -14.56 3.85 -14.67
CA ARG A 70 -15.70 4.66 -14.23
C ARG A 70 -15.28 5.80 -13.30
N ALA A 71 -14.39 5.52 -12.34
CA ALA A 71 -13.89 6.54 -11.42
C ALA A 71 -12.95 7.55 -12.09
N ALA A 72 -12.14 7.09 -13.04
CA ALA A 72 -11.27 7.94 -13.83
C ALA A 72 -12.03 8.81 -14.85
N LYS A 73 -13.25 8.40 -15.24
CA LYS A 73 -14.02 8.95 -16.37
C LYS A 73 -13.24 8.85 -17.69
N ALA A 74 -12.45 7.79 -17.84
CA ALA A 74 -11.62 7.51 -19.00
C ALA A 74 -11.46 5.99 -19.16
N PRO A 75 -11.25 5.46 -20.39
CA PRO A 75 -11.00 4.04 -20.57
C PRO A 75 -9.65 3.67 -19.95
N LEU A 76 -9.66 2.76 -18.98
CA LEU A 76 -8.46 2.20 -18.39
C LEU A 76 -8.43 0.69 -18.60
N LYS A 77 -7.20 0.15 -18.63
CA LYS A 77 -6.92 -1.28 -18.81
C LYS A 77 -6.13 -1.77 -17.60
N PRO A 78 -6.80 -2.13 -16.49
CA PRO A 78 -6.13 -2.79 -15.38
C PRO A 78 -5.50 -4.10 -15.87
N ALA A 79 -4.30 -4.42 -15.40
CA ALA A 79 -3.67 -5.70 -15.68
C ALA A 79 -4.52 -6.85 -15.11
N ALA A 80 -4.53 -8.01 -15.79
CA ALA A 80 -5.32 -9.17 -15.34
C ALA A 80 -4.85 -9.71 -13.98
N ASP A 81 -3.56 -9.57 -13.71
CA ASP A 81 -2.83 -9.94 -12.50
C ASP A 81 -2.60 -8.75 -11.56
N LEU A 82 -3.40 -7.67 -11.65
CA LEU A 82 -3.20 -6.45 -10.86
C LEU A 82 -3.08 -6.72 -9.35
N SER A 83 -3.86 -7.66 -8.81
CA SER A 83 -3.76 -8.06 -7.41
C SER A 83 -2.40 -8.69 -7.05
N ASP A 84 -1.82 -9.47 -7.96
CA ASP A 84 -0.48 -10.06 -7.77
C ASP A 84 0.61 -9.00 -7.83
N ILE A 85 0.50 -8.06 -8.78
CA ILE A 85 1.41 -6.91 -8.88
C ILE A 85 1.41 -6.12 -7.57
N VAL A 86 0.22 -5.84 -7.01
CA VAL A 86 0.09 -5.13 -5.73
C VAL A 86 0.76 -5.89 -4.58
N GLU A 87 0.53 -7.20 -4.49
CA GLU A 87 1.16 -8.04 -3.47
C GLU A 87 2.68 -8.01 -3.57
N GLN A 88 3.24 -8.17 -4.78
CA GLN A 88 4.68 -8.13 -5.01
C GLN A 88 5.29 -6.77 -4.65
N LEU A 89 4.62 -5.67 -4.97
CA LEU A 89 5.06 -4.33 -4.62
C LEU A 89 5.03 -4.08 -3.10
N LEU A 90 3.99 -4.56 -2.41
CA LEU A 90 3.91 -4.49 -0.95
C LEU A 90 5.02 -5.32 -0.30
N PHE A 91 5.22 -6.55 -0.77
CA PHE A 91 6.28 -7.43 -0.30
C PHE A 91 7.66 -6.78 -0.48
N ARG A 92 7.92 -6.23 -1.68
CA ARG A 92 9.16 -5.53 -1.97
C ARG A 92 9.36 -4.33 -1.05
N ARG A 93 8.31 -3.54 -0.81
CA ARG A 93 8.37 -2.39 0.11
C ARG A 93 8.72 -2.82 1.54
N CYS A 94 8.14 -3.90 2.05
CA CYS A 94 8.51 -4.45 3.35
C CYS A 94 9.99 -4.86 3.40
N LEU A 95 10.48 -5.54 2.35
CA LEU A 95 11.88 -5.92 2.26
C LEU A 95 12.83 -4.72 2.18
N ASP A 96 12.46 -3.67 1.44
CA ASP A 96 13.28 -2.45 1.35
C ASP A 96 13.39 -1.76 2.72
N GLN A 97 12.31 -1.70 3.50
CA GLN A 97 12.34 -1.18 4.87
C GLN A 97 13.23 -2.01 5.79
N LEU A 98 13.12 -3.35 5.72
CA LEU A 98 14.00 -4.24 6.48
C LEU A 98 15.47 -4.10 6.05
N GLY A 99 15.73 -3.91 4.76
CA GLY A 99 17.05 -3.67 4.22
C GLY A 99 17.68 -2.37 4.75
N LEU A 100 16.90 -1.30 4.84
CA LEU A 100 17.33 -0.04 5.46
C LEU A 100 17.63 -0.23 6.95
N ALA A 101 16.74 -0.85 7.71
CA ALA A 101 16.95 -1.14 9.14
C ALA A 101 18.21 -2.00 9.38
N ARG A 102 18.48 -2.96 8.48
CA ARG A 102 19.71 -3.76 8.51
C ARG A 102 20.94 -2.91 8.25
N ARG A 103 20.90 -2.01 7.26
CA ARG A 103 22.01 -1.13 6.92
C ARG A 103 22.32 -0.12 8.04
N GLU A 104 21.30 0.35 8.74
CA GLU A 104 21.43 1.24 9.91
C GLU A 104 21.91 0.50 11.17
N GLY A 105 21.98 -0.83 11.14
CA GLY A 105 22.42 -1.65 12.29
C GLY A 105 21.37 -1.81 13.39
N VAL A 106 20.14 -1.35 13.16
CA VAL A 106 19.03 -1.41 14.13
C VAL A 106 18.19 -2.69 14.01
N LEU A 107 18.32 -3.43 12.89
CA LEU A 107 17.64 -4.72 12.72
C LEU A 107 18.33 -5.83 13.52
N ILE A 108 17.63 -6.38 14.51
CA ILE A 108 18.06 -7.54 15.29
C ILE A 108 17.51 -8.81 14.64
N SER A 109 18.38 -9.79 14.35
CA SER A 109 18.00 -11.08 13.77
C SER A 109 18.78 -12.24 14.38
N GLY A 110 18.17 -13.43 14.42
CA GLY A 110 18.70 -14.64 15.04
C GLY A 110 18.22 -14.84 16.48
N PHE A 111 17.91 -16.09 16.83
CA PHE A 111 17.24 -16.46 18.09
C PHE A 111 17.94 -15.88 19.34
N GLU A 112 19.23 -16.17 19.54
CA GLU A 112 19.98 -15.73 20.72
C GLU A 112 20.03 -14.20 20.87
N LYS A 113 20.25 -13.49 19.76
CA LYS A 113 20.34 -12.01 19.75
C LYS A 113 18.99 -11.38 20.09
N VAL A 114 17.91 -11.91 19.52
CA VAL A 114 16.54 -11.46 19.81
C VAL A 114 16.20 -11.73 21.27
N ALA A 115 16.47 -12.94 21.78
CA ALA A 115 16.18 -13.31 23.16
C ALA A 115 16.96 -12.45 24.17
N ALA A 116 18.25 -12.18 23.92
CA ALA A 116 19.04 -11.29 24.75
C ALA A 116 18.51 -9.84 24.71
N SER A 117 18.11 -9.34 23.53
CA SER A 117 17.56 -7.99 23.40
C SER A 117 16.25 -7.81 24.18
N LEU A 118 15.32 -8.77 24.04
CA LEU A 118 14.06 -8.82 24.78
C LEU A 118 14.27 -8.81 26.30
N ARG A 119 15.18 -9.66 26.81
CA ARG A 119 15.51 -9.70 28.25
C ARG A 119 16.12 -8.39 28.75
N SER A 120 16.84 -7.67 27.90
CA SER A 120 17.51 -6.42 28.28
C SER A 120 16.61 -5.18 28.24
N GLY A 121 15.33 -5.31 27.82
CA GLY A 121 14.40 -4.20 27.73
C GLY A 121 14.75 -3.14 26.66
N ARG A 122 15.66 -3.46 25.74
CA ARG A 122 16.16 -2.55 24.68
C ARG A 122 15.42 -2.71 23.34
N THR A 123 14.29 -3.41 23.32
CA THR A 123 13.46 -3.60 22.13
C THR A 123 12.32 -2.57 22.10
N ALA A 124 12.20 -1.82 21.01
CA ALA A 124 11.04 -0.98 20.74
C ALA A 124 9.84 -1.85 20.27
N TRP A 125 8.62 -1.36 20.52
CA TRP A 125 7.34 -1.92 20.06
C TRP A 125 6.74 -1.01 18.99
#